data_AF-A0A3D9RK02-F1
#
_entry.id   AF-A0A3D9RK02-F1
#
_cell.length_a   1.000
_cell.length_b   1.000
_cell.length_c   1.000
_cell.angle_alpha   90.00
_cell.angle_beta   90.00
_cell.angle_gamma   90.00
#
_symmetry.space_group_name_H-M   'P 1'
#
loop_
_entity.id
_entity.type
_entity.pdbx_description
1 polymer ?
#
loop_
_entity_poly.entity_id
_entity_poly.type
_entity_poly.pdbx_seq_one_letter_code
_entity_poly.pdbx_strand_id
1 'polypeptide(L)'
;MLRPHSSLNPRPYRDRHKRSAGFLHRIPQHESVLKQLKLTQQLTQQLQPELQAIAERLQQLGTDSLGIGIAVRNSMSSYSAWKQLNWEQVYPKTKIKVSLHIKVKDYGQIES
;
A
#
# COMPACT_ATOMS: atom_id res chain seq x y z
N MET A 1 -60.28 -50.07 12.52
CA MET A 1 -61.15 -49.33 11.57
C MET A 1 -60.48 -48.01 11.20
N LEU A 2 -60.44 -47.71 9.88
CA LEU A 2 -60.49 -46.40 9.18
C LEU A 2 -59.46 -45.27 9.47
N ARG A 3 -58.44 -45.24 8.58
CA ARG A 3 -57.81 -44.17 7.72
C ARG A 3 -58.29 -42.68 7.81
N PRO A 4 -57.71 -41.70 7.04
CA PRO A 4 -56.31 -41.24 6.85
C PRO A 4 -56.21 -39.68 6.68
N HIS A 5 -55.00 -39.10 6.49
CA HIS A 5 -54.82 -37.87 5.69
C HIS A 5 -53.37 -37.78 5.19
N SER A 6 -53.16 -37.87 3.86
CA SER A 6 -52.75 -36.76 2.96
C SER A 6 -51.22 -36.57 2.90
N SER A 7 -50.53 -36.30 1.79
CA SER A 7 -50.91 -36.00 0.40
C SER A 7 -49.58 -35.66 -0.33
N LEU A 8 -49.31 -36.14 -1.55
CA LEU A 8 -49.40 -35.41 -2.83
C LEU A 8 -48.03 -35.26 -3.52
N ASN A 9 -47.95 -35.82 -4.71
CA ASN A 9 -47.06 -35.46 -5.84
C ASN A 9 -47.91 -35.67 -7.11
N PRO A 10 -47.61 -35.15 -8.32
CA PRO A 10 -46.82 -33.98 -8.76
C PRO A 10 -47.65 -33.00 -9.62
N ARG A 11 -47.14 -31.80 -9.92
CA ARG A 11 -47.47 -31.05 -11.17
C ARG A 11 -46.26 -30.21 -11.65
N PRO A 12 -46.18 -29.89 -12.96
CA PRO A 12 -44.92 -29.69 -13.69
C PRO A 12 -44.43 -28.25 -13.68
N TYR A 13 -43.11 -28.09 -13.79
CA TYR A 13 -42.41 -26.81 -13.85
C TYR A 13 -42.26 -26.31 -15.29
N ARG A 14 -42.76 -25.09 -15.56
CA ARG A 14 -42.57 -24.23 -16.76
C ARG A 14 -42.70 -22.78 -16.26
N ASP A 15 -42.07 -21.72 -16.75
CA ASP A 15 -41.03 -21.44 -17.75
C ASP A 15 -40.41 -20.08 -17.35
N ARG A 16 -39.21 -19.80 -17.86
CA ARG A 16 -38.49 -18.51 -18.03
C ARG A 16 -38.93 -17.24 -17.28
N HIS A 17 -37.97 -16.70 -16.53
CA HIS A 17 -37.58 -15.29 -16.69
C HIS A 17 -36.06 -15.19 -16.89
N LYS A 18 -35.64 -14.81 -18.10
CA LYS A 18 -34.26 -14.37 -18.38
C LYS A 18 -34.03 -13.06 -17.62
N ARG A 19 -33.26 -13.11 -16.53
CA ARG A 19 -32.57 -11.92 -16.02
C ARG A 19 -31.14 -11.99 -16.51
N SER A 20 -30.78 -11.05 -17.36
CA SER A 20 -29.44 -10.77 -17.84
C SER A 20 -28.56 -10.52 -16.62
N ALA A 21 -27.91 -11.58 -16.12
CA ALA A 21 -26.84 -11.45 -15.16
C ALA A 21 -25.68 -10.81 -15.94
N GLY A 22 -25.53 -9.50 -15.77
CA GLY A 22 -24.32 -8.79 -16.16
C GLY A 22 -23.15 -9.56 -15.59
N PHE A 23 -22.37 -10.16 -16.47
CA PHE A 23 -21.19 -10.93 -16.15
C PHE A 23 -20.16 -9.93 -15.62
N LEU A 24 -20.22 -9.63 -14.32
CA LEU A 24 -19.10 -9.03 -13.62
C LEU A 24 -17.98 -10.04 -13.77
N HIS A 25 -17.10 -9.79 -14.76
CA HIS A 25 -15.83 -10.47 -14.89
C HIS A 25 -15.11 -10.22 -13.57
N ARG A 26 -15.26 -11.14 -12.63
CA ARG A 26 -14.48 -11.16 -11.40
C ARG A 26 -13.05 -11.36 -11.90
N ILE A 27 -12.30 -10.26 -12.02
CA ILE A 27 -10.87 -10.33 -12.31
C ILE A 27 -10.30 -11.35 -11.33
N PRO A 28 -9.64 -12.41 -11.81
CA PRO A 28 -9.04 -13.38 -10.92
C PRO A 28 -8.15 -12.63 -9.95
N GLN A 29 -8.39 -12.79 -8.64
CA GLN A 29 -7.74 -12.04 -7.56
C GLN A 29 -6.20 -12.09 -7.65
N HIS A 30 -5.66 -13.10 -8.33
CA HIS A 30 -4.23 -13.22 -8.60
C HIS A 30 -3.71 -12.16 -9.61
N GLU A 31 -4.46 -11.83 -10.66
CA GLU A 31 -4.03 -10.88 -11.68
C GLU A 31 -4.04 -9.43 -11.16
N SER A 32 -4.99 -9.08 -10.30
CA SER A 32 -5.06 -7.75 -9.69
C SER A 32 -3.89 -7.49 -8.74
N VAL A 33 -3.53 -8.48 -7.91
CA VAL A 33 -2.37 -8.39 -7.02
C VAL A 33 -1.07 -8.24 -7.82
N LEU A 34 -0.91 -8.98 -8.92
CA LEU A 34 0.27 -8.83 -9.78
C LEU A 34 0.36 -7.44 -10.42
N LYS A 35 -0.76 -6.87 -10.87
CA LYS A 35 -0.81 -5.49 -11.39
C LYS A 35 -0.46 -4.46 -10.32
N GLN A 36 -0.98 -4.61 -9.10
CA GLN A 36 -0.65 -3.74 -7.96
C GLN A 36 0.83 -3.83 -7.58
N LEU A 37 1.39 -5.04 -7.57
CA LEU A 37 2.81 -5.26 -7.30
C LEU A 37 3.68 -4.60 -8.37
N LYS A 38 3.34 -4.77 -9.65
CA LYS A 38 4.06 -4.14 -10.76
C LYS A 38 4.00 -2.61 -10.67
N LEU A 39 2.81 -2.04 -10.44
CA LEU A 39 2.64 -0.59 -10.27
C LEU A 39 3.46 -0.08 -9.09
N THR A 40 3.39 -0.77 -7.95
CA THR A 40 4.16 -0.42 -6.74
C THR A 40 5.66 -0.46 -7.00
N GLN A 41 6.15 -1.49 -7.71
CA GLN A 41 7.56 -1.59 -8.08
C GLN A 41 7.99 -0.45 -9.00
N GLN A 42 7.18 -0.10 -10.00
CA GLN A 42 7.48 1.01 -10.92
C GLN A 42 7.53 2.35 -10.17
N LEU A 43 6.56 2.61 -9.31
CA LEU A 43 6.55 3.82 -8.48
C LEU A 43 7.77 3.87 -7.55
N THR A 44 8.12 2.76 -6.91
CA THR A 44 9.32 2.69 -6.05
C THR A 44 10.59 2.94 -6.85
N GLN A 45 10.73 2.34 -8.03
CA GLN A 45 11.89 2.53 -8.90
C GLN A 45 12.06 3.98 -9.36
N GLN A 46 10.97 4.70 -9.57
CA GLN A 46 11.00 6.10 -9.99
C GLN A 46 11.21 7.06 -8.81
N LEU A 47 10.45 6.90 -7.73
CA LEU A 47 10.42 7.88 -6.63
C LEU A 47 11.57 7.72 -5.65
N GLN A 48 12.04 6.49 -5.39
CA GLN A 48 13.12 6.26 -4.43
C GLN A 48 14.41 7.03 -4.76
N PRO A 49 14.94 7.01 -6.01
CA PRO A 49 16.15 7.79 -6.33
C PRO A 49 15.91 9.31 -6.23
N GLU A 50 14.73 9.81 -6.59
CA GLU A 50 14.40 11.23 -6.47
C GLU A 50 14.39 11.68 -5.01
N LEU A 51 13.75 10.91 -4.13
CA LEU A 51 13.72 11.18 -2.69
C LEU A 51 15.11 11.08 -2.06
N GLN A 52 15.93 10.11 -2.51
CA GLN A 52 17.32 9.98 -2.11
C GLN A 52 18.13 11.24 -2.51
N ALA A 53 17.96 11.73 -3.74
CA ALA A 53 18.63 12.94 -4.22
C ALA A 53 18.20 14.19 -3.44
N ILE A 54 16.92 14.31 -3.06
CA ILE A 54 16.44 15.39 -2.19
C ILE A 54 17.13 15.32 -0.82
N ALA A 55 17.21 14.14 -0.20
CA ALA A 55 17.90 13.98 1.08
C ALA A 55 19.38 14.36 0.98
N GLU A 56 20.08 13.93 -0.07
CA GLU A 56 21.48 14.30 -0.33
C GLU A 56 21.64 15.82 -0.52
N ARG A 57 20.71 16.46 -1.24
CA ARG A 57 20.73 17.91 -1.42
C ARG A 57 20.57 18.65 -0.09
N LEU A 58 19.69 18.20 0.78
CA LEU A 58 19.51 18.79 2.11
C LEU A 58 20.77 18.62 2.99
N GLN A 59 21.45 17.46 2.90
CA GLN A 59 22.74 17.24 3.56
C GLN A 59 23.83 18.18 3.05
N GLN A 60 23.93 18.39 1.73
CA GLN A 60 24.88 19.35 1.13
C GLN A 60 24.65 20.78 1.60
N LEU A 61 23.38 21.15 1.81
CA LEU A 61 22.99 22.46 2.33
C LEU A 61 23.11 22.55 3.86
N GLY A 62 23.46 21.46 4.54
CA GLY A 62 23.61 21.40 5.99
C GLY A 62 22.31 21.55 6.78
N THR A 63 21.15 21.35 6.14
CA THR A 63 19.84 21.57 6.75
C THR A 63 19.07 20.28 6.96
N ASP A 64 18.70 20.02 8.21
CA ASP A 64 17.85 18.88 8.59
C ASP A 64 16.35 19.25 8.54
N SER A 65 15.88 19.63 7.36
CA SER A 65 14.46 19.99 7.14
C SER A 65 13.51 18.78 7.22
N LEU A 66 14.04 17.55 7.21
CA LEU A 66 13.26 16.32 7.34
C LEU A 66 13.09 15.87 8.81
N GLY A 67 13.77 16.52 9.76
CA GLY A 67 13.65 16.23 11.19
C GLY A 67 14.34 14.93 11.63
N ILE A 68 15.38 14.50 10.91
CA ILE A 68 16.12 13.25 11.20
C ILE A 68 16.79 13.32 12.57
N GLY A 69 17.27 14.49 12.98
CA GLY A 69 17.89 14.72 14.28
C GLY A 69 16.94 14.45 15.44
N ILE A 70 15.63 14.61 15.25
CA ILE A 70 14.64 14.24 16.28
C ILE A 70 14.63 12.73 16.48
N ALA A 71 14.65 11.95 15.39
CA ALA A 71 14.70 10.49 15.47
C ALA A 71 16.02 10.02 16.11
N VAL A 72 17.16 10.61 15.71
CA VAL A 72 18.47 10.33 16.31
C VAL A 72 18.43 10.62 17.82
N ARG A 73 18.00 11.82 18.22
CA ARG A 73 17.86 12.19 19.64
C ARG A 73 17.01 11.19 20.41
N ASN A 74 15.88 10.78 19.86
CA ASN A 74 14.96 9.85 20.53
C ASN A 74 15.54 8.43 20.64
N SER A 75 16.50 8.07 19.77
CA SER A 75 17.22 6.80 19.85
C SER A 75 18.40 6.81 20.83
N MET A 76 18.83 7.99 21.30
CA MET A 76 19.93 8.12 22.25
C MET A 76 19.46 7.80 23.67
N SER A 77 20.30 7.11 24.44
CA SER A 77 20.01 6.70 25.82
C SER A 77 20.04 7.86 26.83
N SER A 78 20.65 8.99 26.49
CA SER A 78 20.75 10.16 27.37
C SER A 78 20.59 11.48 26.62
N TYR A 79 19.87 12.41 27.24
CA TYR A 79 19.77 13.79 26.78
C TYR A 79 21.11 14.53 26.82
N SER A 80 21.98 14.21 27.78
CA SER A 80 23.31 14.82 27.86
C SER A 80 24.17 14.47 26.64
N ALA A 81 24.07 13.23 26.14
CA ALA A 81 24.77 12.79 24.94
C ALA A 81 24.26 13.54 23.70
N TRP A 82 22.94 13.77 23.59
CA TRP A 82 22.38 14.60 22.52
C TRP A 82 22.89 16.04 22.59
N LYS A 83 22.96 16.65 23.78
CA LYS A 83 23.47 18.02 23.96
C LYS A 83 24.93 18.18 23.58
N GLN A 84 25.74 17.12 23.72
CA GLN A 84 27.15 17.13 23.34
C GLN A 84 27.36 16.82 21.85
N LEU A 85 26.36 16.21 21.19
CA LEU A 85 26.40 15.95 19.76
C LEU A 85 26.21 17.26 18.99
N ASN A 86 27.25 17.70 18.27
CA ASN A 86 27.12 18.80 17.34
C ASN A 86 26.38 18.34 16.07
N TRP A 87 25.05 18.32 16.13
CA TRP A 87 24.21 17.80 15.05
C TRP A 87 24.47 18.51 13.71
N GLU A 88 24.72 19.81 13.72
CA GLU A 88 25.01 20.58 12.49
C GLU A 88 26.29 20.09 11.79
N GLN A 89 27.28 19.60 12.54
CA GLN A 89 28.52 19.04 11.97
C GLN A 89 28.39 17.57 11.57
N VAL A 90 27.50 16.83 12.24
CA VAL A 90 27.33 15.38 12.05
C VAL A 90 26.33 15.08 10.93
N TYR A 91 25.26 15.86 10.83
CA TYR A 91 24.19 15.67 9.85
C TYR A 91 24.69 15.58 8.40
N PRO A 92 25.56 16.49 7.89
CA PRO A 92 26.05 16.42 6.51
C PRO A 92 26.85 15.16 6.20
N LYS A 93 27.40 14.49 7.22
CA LYS A 93 28.25 13.29 7.12
C LYS A 93 27.49 12.00 7.40
N THR A 94 26.24 12.09 7.83
CA THR A 94 25.43 10.94 8.20
C THR A 94 25.05 10.14 6.96
N LYS A 95 25.15 8.81 7.02
CA LYS A 95 24.69 7.98 5.90
C LYS A 95 23.16 7.87 5.93
N ILE A 96 22.49 8.58 5.02
CA ILE A 96 21.04 8.51 4.85
C ILE A 96 20.71 7.54 3.72
N LYS A 97 19.82 6.59 3.98
CA LYS A 97 19.26 5.67 2.98
C LYS A 97 17.74 5.80 2.98
N VAL A 98 17.17 6.24 1.86
CA VAL A 98 15.73 6.29 1.66
C VAL A 98 15.23 4.91 1.27
N SER A 99 14.23 4.42 2.00
CA SER A 99 13.48 3.20 1.67
C SER A 99 12.02 3.58 1.51
N LEU A 100 11.43 3.29 0.35
CA LEU A 100 10.05 3.66 0.05
C LEU A 100 9.14 2.44 0.15
N HIS A 101 8.06 2.58 0.92
CA HIS A 101 7.02 1.57 1.04
C HIS A 101 5.69 2.15 0.54
N ILE A 102 5.22 1.68 -0.61
CA ILE A 102 4.00 2.16 -1.24
C ILE A 102 2.89 1.14 -1.03
N LYS A 103 1.72 1.61 -0.59
CA LYS A 103 0.51 0.80 -0.48
C LYS A 103 -0.56 1.41 -1.38
N VAL A 104 -0.83 0.76 -2.51
CA VAL A 104 -1.90 1.14 -3.43
C VAL A 104 -3.23 0.69 -2.81
N LYS A 105 -4.10 1.65 -2.46
CA LYS A 105 -5.42 1.35 -1.89
C LYS A 105 -6.41 0.92 -2.96
N ASP A 106 -6.49 1.70 -4.04
CA ASP A 106 -7.32 1.44 -5.21
C ASP A 106 -6.53 1.84 -6.46
N TYR A 107 -6.75 1.12 -7.57
CA TYR A 107 -6.18 1.48 -8.87
C TYR A 107 -7.23 1.27 -9.96
N GLY A 108 -7.37 2.25 -10.86
CA GLY A 108 -8.19 2.15 -12.05
C GLY A 108 -7.29 2.22 -13.28
N GLN A 109 -7.48 1.29 -14.22
CA GLN A 109 -6.78 1.32 -15.50
C GLN A 109 -7.64 2.13 -16.47
N ILE A 110 -7.11 3.25 -16.96
CA ILE A 110 -7.73 3.98 -18.07
C ILE A 110 -7.15 3.34 -19.34
N GLU A 111 -7.98 2.61 -20.07
CA GLU A 111 -7.61 2.14 -21.41
C GLU A 111 -7.76 3.31 -22.38
N SER A 112 -6.66 3.63 -23.07
CA SER A 112 -6.56 4.65 -24.12
C SER A 112 -6.48 3.99 -25.48
#